data_AF-Q9Z8I6-F1
#
_entry.id   AF-Q9Z8I6-F1
#
_cell.length_a   1.000
_cell.length_b   1.000
_cell.length_c   1.000
_cell.angle_alpha   90.00
_cell.angle_beta   90.00
_cell.angle_gamma   90.00
#
_symmetry.space_group_name_H-M   'P 1'
#
loop_
_entity.id
_entity.type
_entity.pdbx_description
1 polymer ?
#
loop_
_entity_poly.entity_id
_entity_poly.type
_entity_poly.pdbx_seq_one_letter_code
_entity_poly.pdbx_strand_id
1 'polypeptide(L)'
;MVNIQPVYRNTQVNYSQATQFSVCQPALSLIIVSVVAAVLAIVALVCSQSLLSIELGTALVLVSLILFASAMFMIYKMRQEPKELLIPKKIMELIQEHYPSIVVDFIRDQEVSIYEIHHLISILNKTNVFDKAPVYLQEKLLQFGIEKFKDVHPSKLPNFEEILLQHCPLHWLGRLVYPMVSDVTPGTYGYYWCGPLGLYENAPSLFERRSLLLLKKISFGEFALLEDGLKKNTWSSSELVQIRQNLFTRYYADKEEVDEAELNADYEQFDSLLHLIFSHKLS
;
A
#
# COMPACT_ATOMS: atom_id res chain seq x y z
N MET A 1 -26.60 21.25 5.91
CA MET A 1 -25.79 20.77 4.77
C MET A 1 -24.33 20.95 5.15
N VAL A 2 -23.69 19.89 5.65
CA VAL A 2 -22.28 19.93 6.06
C VAL A 2 -21.43 19.66 4.83
N ASN A 3 -20.70 20.67 4.40
CA ASN A 3 -19.74 20.61 3.31
C ASN A 3 -18.49 19.88 3.81
N ILE A 4 -18.38 18.59 3.51
CA ILE A 4 -17.18 17.80 3.80
C ILE A 4 -16.34 17.80 2.53
N GLN A 5 -15.43 18.77 2.41
CA GLN A 5 -14.30 18.61 1.52
C GLN A 5 -13.34 17.56 2.12
N PRO A 6 -12.88 16.57 1.35
CA PRO A 6 -11.84 15.67 1.82
C PRO A 6 -10.55 16.47 1.97
N VAL A 7 -10.14 16.64 3.23
CA VAL A 7 -8.83 17.17 3.60
C VAL A 7 -7.79 16.13 3.20
N TYR A 8 -7.19 16.30 2.02
CA TYR A 8 -5.94 15.63 1.64
C TYR A 8 -4.83 16.10 2.58
N ARG A 9 -4.72 15.49 3.77
CA ARG A 9 -3.64 15.76 4.74
C ARG A 9 -2.58 14.66 4.67
N ASN A 10 -1.43 15.02 4.10
CA ASN A 10 -0.08 14.70 4.57
C ASN A 10 0.21 13.29 5.13
N THR A 11 -0.35 12.22 4.55
CA THR A 11 -0.09 10.85 5.03
C THR A 11 1.22 10.26 4.50
N GLN A 12 1.81 10.84 3.44
CA GLN A 12 3.16 10.47 2.99
C GLN A 12 4.25 10.83 4.02
N VAL A 13 4.00 11.81 4.90
CA VAL A 13 4.99 12.29 5.88
C VAL A 13 5.22 11.27 7.01
N ASN A 14 4.25 10.41 7.32
CA ASN A 14 4.37 9.46 8.43
C ASN A 14 5.04 8.13 8.05
N TYR A 15 4.92 7.68 6.79
CA TYR A 15 5.60 6.46 6.33
C TYR A 15 7.10 6.66 6.19
N SER A 16 7.50 7.79 5.60
CA SER A 16 8.92 8.17 5.55
C SER A 16 9.49 8.24 6.95
N GLN A 17 8.77 8.83 7.90
CA GLN A 17 9.22 8.96 9.29
C GLN A 17 9.37 7.61 10.00
N ALA A 18 8.43 6.66 9.90
CA ALA A 18 8.53 5.39 10.62
C ALA A 18 9.68 4.49 10.12
N THR A 19 9.88 4.40 8.79
CA THR A 19 11.06 3.72 8.21
C THR A 19 12.35 4.51 8.41
N GLN A 20 12.29 5.85 8.43
CA GLN A 20 13.41 6.69 8.84
C GLN A 20 13.77 6.47 10.31
N PHE A 21 12.82 6.32 11.24
CA PHE A 21 13.10 6.14 12.67
C PHE A 21 13.74 4.78 12.98
N SER A 22 13.26 3.69 12.37
CA SER A 22 13.81 2.34 12.56
C SER A 22 15.27 2.21 12.09
N VAL A 23 15.66 2.95 11.05
CA VAL A 23 17.01 2.88 10.44
C VAL A 23 17.87 4.13 10.70
N CYS A 24 17.31 5.22 11.21
CA CYS A 24 18.08 6.32 11.82
C CYS A 24 18.77 5.87 13.09
N GLN A 25 18.22 4.90 13.83
CA GLN A 25 18.87 4.37 15.03
C GLN A 25 20.28 3.81 14.77
N PRO A 26 20.52 2.95 13.76
CA PRO A 26 21.87 2.49 13.44
C PRO A 26 22.77 3.60 12.84
N ALA A 27 22.22 4.56 12.09
CA ALA A 27 23.01 5.68 11.56
C ALA A 27 23.45 6.65 12.68
N LEU A 28 22.56 6.98 13.61
CA LEU A 28 22.84 7.81 14.78
C LEU A 28 23.79 7.11 15.74
N SER A 29 23.64 5.81 15.97
CA SER A 29 24.57 5.05 16.83
C SER A 29 25.98 5.03 16.23
N LEU A 30 26.13 4.87 14.91
CA LEU A 30 27.42 4.96 14.22
C LEU A 30 28.06 6.34 14.32
N ILE A 31 27.26 7.42 14.22
CA ILE A 31 27.75 8.79 14.42
C ILE A 31 28.23 8.99 15.87
N ILE A 32 27.46 8.55 16.86
CA ILE A 32 27.82 8.65 18.28
C ILE A 32 29.12 7.86 18.56
N VAL A 33 29.23 6.62 18.06
CA VAL A 33 30.43 5.79 18.21
C VAL A 33 31.64 6.43 17.53
N SER A 34 31.47 7.01 16.34
CA SER A 34 32.52 7.74 15.63
C SER A 34 33.03 8.94 16.43
N VAL A 35 32.13 9.73 17.04
CA VAL A 35 32.49 10.88 17.88
C VAL A 35 33.23 10.42 19.15
N VAL A 36 32.74 9.39 19.84
CA VAL A 36 33.40 8.84 21.04
C VAL A 36 34.80 8.30 20.70
N ALA A 37 34.95 7.58 19.58
CA ALA A 37 36.24 7.10 19.11
C ALA A 37 37.20 8.25 18.78
N ALA A 38 36.72 9.33 18.18
CA ALA A 38 37.54 10.51 17.89
C ALA A 38 38.02 11.21 19.18
N VAL A 39 37.15 11.36 20.18
CA VAL A 39 37.52 11.95 21.47
C VAL A 39 38.57 11.09 22.19
N LEU A 40 38.40 9.77 22.22
CA LEU A 40 39.38 8.86 22.81
C LEU A 40 40.73 8.90 22.07
N ALA A 41 40.72 9.05 20.74
CA ALA A 41 41.93 9.21 19.95
C ALA A 41 42.69 10.50 20.30
N ILE A 42 41.96 11.61 20.45
CA ILE A 42 42.54 12.91 20.83
C ILE A 42 43.13 12.83 22.24
N VAL A 43 42.42 12.22 23.19
CA VAL A 43 42.92 12.03 24.57
C VAL A 43 44.18 11.15 24.57
N ALA A 44 44.20 10.05 23.81
CA ALA A 44 45.38 9.18 23.70
C ALA A 44 46.59 9.90 23.08
N LEU A 45 46.37 10.76 22.08
CA LEU A 45 47.43 11.55 21.43
C LEU A 45 47.95 12.69 22.32
N VAL A 46 47.09 13.35 23.09
CA VAL A 46 47.44 14.50 23.93
C VAL A 46 48.06 14.05 25.25
N CYS A 47 47.54 13.00 25.87
CA CYS A 47 47.97 12.54 27.20
C CYS A 47 49.19 11.62 27.16
N SER A 48 49.66 11.18 25.99
CA SER A 48 50.75 10.19 25.92
C SER A 48 51.74 10.51 24.80
N GLN A 49 52.98 10.84 25.16
CA GLN A 49 54.09 11.06 24.23
C GLN A 49 54.86 9.76 23.88
N SER A 50 54.32 8.59 24.23
CA SER A 50 54.94 7.30 23.90
C SER A 50 54.63 6.89 22.46
N LEU A 51 55.62 6.28 21.79
CA LEU A 51 55.52 5.83 20.38
C LEU A 51 54.28 4.93 20.14
N LEU A 52 53.96 4.07 21.12
CA LEU A 52 52.81 3.17 21.09
C LEU A 52 51.45 3.90 21.12
N SER A 53 51.37 5.07 21.74
CA SER A 53 50.13 5.84 21.83
C SER A 53 49.83 6.59 20.53
N ILE A 54 50.87 6.92 19.76
CA ILE A 54 50.75 7.55 18.45
C ILE A 54 50.17 6.55 17.43
N GLU A 55 50.67 5.31 17.41
CA GLU A 55 50.12 4.25 16.54
C GLU A 55 48.66 3.91 16.88
N LEU A 56 48.33 3.81 18.17
CA LEU A 56 46.96 3.52 18.61
C LEU A 56 46.01 4.69 18.31
N GLY A 57 46.45 5.93 18.55
CA GLY A 57 45.67 7.14 18.28
C GLY A 57 45.37 7.32 16.79
N THR A 58 46.38 7.13 15.94
CA THR A 58 46.21 7.22 14.47
C THR A 58 45.28 6.13 13.93
N ALA A 59 45.36 4.90 14.44
CA ALA A 59 44.44 3.83 14.09
C ALA A 59 42.99 4.17 14.49
N LEU A 60 42.76 4.73 15.68
CA LEU A 60 41.41 5.14 16.11
C LEU A 60 40.82 6.28 15.26
N VAL A 61 41.64 7.24 14.83
CA VAL A 61 41.18 8.32 13.94
C VAL A 61 40.72 7.76 12.59
N LEU A 62 41.47 6.81 12.01
CA LEU A 62 41.10 6.16 10.76
C LEU A 62 39.77 5.39 10.89
N VAL A 63 39.59 4.63 11.97
CA VAL A 63 38.34 3.92 12.25
C VAL A 63 37.17 4.90 12.40
N SER A 64 37.36 6.00 13.13
CA SER A 64 36.34 7.04 13.31
C SER A 64 35.91 7.66 11.97
N LEU A 65 36.86 7.94 11.07
CA LEU A 65 36.57 8.48 9.73
C LEU A 65 35.80 7.49 8.84
N ILE A 66 36.15 6.20 8.87
CA ILE A 66 35.43 5.17 8.10
C ILE A 66 33.99 5.02 8.60
N LEU A 67 33.78 5.02 9.93
CA LEU A 67 32.45 4.98 10.53
C LEU A 67 31.63 6.22 10.16
N PHE A 68 32.25 7.40 10.16
CA PHE A 68 31.59 8.62 9.74
C PHE A 68 31.21 8.62 8.26
N ALA A 69 32.13 8.22 7.37
CA ALA A 69 31.88 8.13 5.93
C ALA A 69 30.78 7.13 5.58
N SER A 70 30.75 5.97 6.25
CA SER A 70 29.70 4.96 6.08
C SER A 70 28.34 5.43 6.59
N ALA A 71 28.29 6.14 7.72
CA ALA A 71 27.07 6.77 8.22
C ALA A 71 26.54 7.84 7.25
N MET A 72 27.43 8.70 6.73
CA MET A 72 27.10 9.71 5.72
C MET A 72 26.62 9.08 4.40
N PHE A 73 27.23 7.98 3.96
CA PHE A 73 26.79 7.24 2.78
C PHE A 73 25.40 6.62 2.98
N MET A 74 25.11 6.06 4.17
CA MET A 74 23.77 5.58 4.49
C MET A 74 22.74 6.71 4.49
N ILE A 75 23.05 7.86 5.10
CA ILE A 75 22.18 9.04 5.08
C ILE A 75 21.97 9.54 3.65
N TYR A 76 23.02 9.58 2.83
CA TYR A 76 22.94 9.99 1.43
C TYR A 76 22.05 9.06 0.61
N LYS A 77 22.23 7.74 0.76
CA LYS A 77 21.39 6.73 0.09
C LYS A 77 19.93 6.79 0.57
N MET A 78 19.69 7.13 1.83
CA MET A 78 18.35 7.31 2.41
C MET A 78 17.67 8.62 1.97
N ARG A 79 18.45 9.67 1.74
CA ARG A 79 17.96 10.98 1.29
C ARG A 79 17.68 11.02 -0.21
N GLN A 80 18.14 10.02 -0.96
CA GLN A 80 17.51 9.71 -2.22
C GLN A 80 16.10 9.24 -1.90
N GLU A 81 15.15 10.18 -1.96
CA GLU A 81 13.75 9.83 -2.13
C GLU A 81 13.67 8.75 -3.21
N PRO A 82 12.81 7.73 -3.07
CA PRO A 82 12.62 6.78 -4.14
C PRO A 82 12.34 7.59 -5.39
N LYS A 83 13.29 7.60 -6.34
CA LYS A 83 13.12 8.27 -7.63
C LYS A 83 11.72 7.95 -8.07
N GLU A 84 10.92 9.00 -8.28
CA GLU A 84 9.48 8.91 -8.54
C GLU A 84 9.23 7.68 -9.40
N LEU A 85 8.44 6.76 -8.84
CA LEU A 85 8.22 5.44 -9.42
C LEU A 85 7.81 5.62 -10.88
N LEU A 86 8.77 5.36 -11.77
CA LEU A 86 8.51 5.21 -13.20
C LEU A 86 7.34 4.25 -13.32
N ILE A 87 6.35 4.62 -14.13
CA ILE A 87 5.17 3.80 -14.37
C ILE A 87 5.63 2.37 -14.65
N PRO A 88 5.19 1.38 -13.85
CA PRO A 88 5.56 0.00 -14.06
C PRO A 88 5.34 -0.40 -15.51
N LYS A 89 6.30 -1.13 -16.10
CA LYS A 89 6.27 -1.50 -17.53
C LYS A 89 4.91 -2.04 -17.98
N LYS A 90 4.30 -2.88 -17.15
CA LYS A 90 2.98 -3.48 -17.42
C LYS A 90 1.84 -2.46 -17.48
N ILE A 91 1.88 -1.40 -16.67
CA ILE A 91 0.92 -0.30 -16.76
C ILE A 91 1.17 0.53 -18.02
N MET A 92 2.44 0.75 -18.37
CA MET A 92 2.81 1.44 -19.61
C MET A 92 2.34 0.66 -20.86
N GLU A 93 2.44 -0.67 -20.86
CA GLU A 93 1.89 -1.54 -21.90
C GLU A 93 0.36 -1.39 -22.02
N LEU A 94 -0.36 -1.38 -20.89
CA LEU A 94 -1.82 -1.15 -20.88
C LEU A 94 -2.20 0.21 -21.45
N ILE A 95 -1.42 1.26 -21.13
CA ILE A 95 -1.65 2.60 -21.68
C ILE A 95 -1.42 2.60 -23.20
N GLN A 96 -0.40 1.91 -23.68
CA GLN A 96 -0.10 1.79 -25.12
C GLN A 96 -1.20 1.05 -25.90
N GLU A 97 -1.84 0.08 -25.27
CA GLU A 97 -2.94 -0.67 -25.88
C GLU A 97 -4.23 0.16 -25.99
N HIS A 98 -4.49 1.03 -25.02
CA HIS A 98 -5.79 1.68 -24.85
C HIS A 98 -5.82 3.17 -25.23
N TYR A 99 -4.66 3.83 -25.34
CA TYR A 99 -4.56 5.28 -25.59
C TYR A 99 -3.80 5.61 -26.87
N PRO A 100 -4.12 6.76 -27.51
CA PRO A 100 -3.39 7.24 -28.67
C PRO A 100 -1.89 7.44 -28.39
N SER A 101 -1.06 7.27 -29.43
CA SER A 101 0.40 7.42 -29.31
C SER A 101 0.83 8.76 -28.71
N ILE A 102 0.11 9.85 -29.00
CA ILE A 102 0.44 11.15 -28.42
C ILE A 102 0.33 11.20 -26.90
N VAL A 103 -0.62 10.47 -26.32
CA VAL A 103 -0.78 10.35 -24.86
C VAL A 103 0.34 9.50 -24.30
N VAL A 104 0.68 8.39 -24.97
CA VAL A 104 1.81 7.53 -24.59
C VAL A 104 3.13 8.31 -24.60
N ASP A 105 3.37 9.07 -25.66
CA ASP A 105 4.59 9.86 -25.85
C ASP A 105 4.71 10.93 -24.78
N PHE A 106 3.61 11.64 -24.47
CA PHE A 106 3.60 12.60 -23.36
C PHE A 106 3.95 11.95 -22.01
N ILE A 107 3.33 10.81 -21.70
CA ILE A 107 3.54 10.11 -20.43
C ILE A 107 5.00 9.66 -20.30
N ARG A 108 5.59 9.17 -21.39
CA ARG A 108 6.97 8.69 -21.45
C ARG A 108 7.97 9.86 -21.39
N ASP A 109 7.77 10.88 -22.21
CA ASP A 109 8.73 11.96 -22.42
C ASP A 109 8.73 12.99 -21.29
N GLN A 110 7.64 13.10 -20.53
CA GLN A 110 7.49 14.05 -19.42
C GLN A 110 7.44 13.38 -18.04
N GLU A 111 7.82 12.09 -17.96
CA GLU A 111 7.84 11.28 -16.73
C GLU A 111 6.58 11.50 -15.88
N VAL A 112 5.43 11.28 -16.51
CA VAL A 112 4.12 11.58 -15.91
C VAL A 112 3.76 10.49 -14.91
N SER A 113 3.34 10.87 -13.72
CA SER A 113 2.88 9.95 -12.67
C SER A 113 1.47 9.41 -12.95
N ILE A 114 1.08 8.32 -12.28
CA ILE A 114 -0.26 7.73 -12.38
C ILE A 114 -1.36 8.76 -12.05
N TYR A 115 -1.12 9.60 -11.03
CA TYR A 115 -2.06 10.65 -10.64
C TYR A 115 -2.23 11.73 -11.72
N GLU A 116 -1.11 12.15 -12.32
CA GLU A 116 -1.14 13.11 -13.41
C GLU A 116 -1.84 12.54 -14.66
N ILE A 117 -1.73 11.23 -14.92
CA ILE A 117 -2.49 10.57 -16.00
C ILE A 117 -4.00 10.71 -15.75
N HIS A 118 -4.49 10.46 -14.54
CA HIS A 118 -5.91 10.65 -14.23
C HIS A 118 -6.39 12.07 -14.56
N HIS A 119 -5.58 13.07 -14.22
CA HIS A 119 -5.90 14.46 -14.52
C HIS A 119 -5.84 14.77 -16.01
N LEU A 120 -4.81 14.28 -16.71
CA LEU A 120 -4.69 14.42 -18.15
C LEU A 120 -5.92 13.83 -18.87
N ILE A 121 -6.28 12.59 -18.59
CA ILE A 121 -7.42 11.93 -19.22
C ILE A 121 -8.74 12.64 -18.87
N SER A 122 -8.90 13.12 -17.64
CA SER A 122 -10.07 13.92 -17.23
C SER A 122 -10.18 15.23 -18.03
N ILE A 123 -9.06 15.92 -18.27
CA ILE A 123 -9.02 17.17 -19.07
C ILE A 123 -9.35 16.87 -20.54
N LEU A 124 -8.75 15.81 -21.09
CA LEU A 124 -8.98 15.38 -22.48
C LEU A 124 -10.44 14.95 -22.70
N ASN A 125 -11.07 14.29 -21.72
CA ASN A 125 -12.46 13.82 -21.85
C ASN A 125 -13.52 14.90 -21.68
N LYS A 126 -13.25 15.97 -20.90
CA LYS A 126 -14.28 16.96 -20.54
C LYS A 126 -14.28 18.19 -21.43
N THR A 127 -13.11 18.75 -21.67
CA THR A 127 -13.04 20.12 -22.20
C THR A 127 -11.95 20.32 -23.25
N ASN A 128 -10.90 19.49 -23.31
CA ASN A 128 -9.68 19.80 -24.07
C ASN A 128 -9.11 21.21 -23.76
N VAL A 129 -9.51 21.79 -22.61
CA VAL A 129 -9.06 23.10 -22.13
C VAL A 129 -7.96 22.86 -21.11
N PHE A 130 -6.73 22.90 -21.59
CA PHE A 130 -5.52 22.70 -20.79
C PHE A 130 -5.22 23.87 -19.85
N ASP A 131 -5.88 25.02 -20.04
CA ASP A 131 -5.73 26.21 -19.18
C ASP A 131 -6.26 26.00 -17.75
N LYS A 132 -7.10 24.98 -17.54
CA LYS A 132 -7.60 24.57 -16.22
C LYS A 132 -6.81 23.42 -15.60
N ALA A 133 -5.72 23.01 -16.23
CA ALA A 133 -4.84 22.00 -15.67
C ALA A 133 -4.19 22.51 -14.38
N PRO A 134 -3.93 21.64 -13.40
CA PRO A 134 -3.09 21.99 -12.26
C PRO A 134 -1.71 22.46 -12.71
N VAL A 135 -1.11 23.38 -11.96
CA VAL A 135 0.16 24.05 -12.32
C VAL A 135 1.27 23.04 -12.69
N TYR A 136 1.41 21.96 -11.93
CA TYR A 136 2.41 20.90 -12.19
C TYR A 136 2.22 20.19 -13.55
N LEU A 137 0.96 20.02 -13.98
CA LEU A 137 0.65 19.36 -15.24
C LEU A 137 0.72 20.35 -16.41
N GLN A 138 0.36 21.61 -16.17
CA GLN A 138 0.39 22.68 -17.15
C GLN A 138 1.82 22.94 -17.65
N GLU A 139 2.80 22.92 -16.76
CA GLU A 139 4.22 23.08 -17.11
C GLU A 139 4.69 21.97 -18.06
N LYS A 140 4.43 20.70 -17.72
CA LYS A 140 4.75 19.54 -18.57
C LYS A 140 4.03 19.60 -19.92
N LEU A 141 2.76 20.00 -19.93
CA LEU A 141 1.96 20.15 -21.15
C LEU A 141 2.51 21.24 -22.08
N LEU A 142 2.95 22.38 -21.52
CA LEU A 142 3.57 23.47 -22.28
C LEU A 142 4.90 23.03 -22.87
N GLN A 143 5.73 22.32 -22.10
CA GLN A 143 7.03 21.81 -22.55
C GLN A 143 6.88 20.78 -23.69
N PHE A 144 5.90 19.88 -23.59
CA PHE A 144 5.64 18.88 -24.61
C PHE A 144 4.98 19.45 -25.89
N GLY A 145 4.20 20.53 -25.72
CA GLY A 145 3.45 21.19 -26.79
C GLY A 145 1.98 20.77 -26.80
N ILE A 146 1.15 21.58 -26.15
CA ILE A 146 -0.31 21.40 -26.02
C ILE A 146 -0.99 21.15 -27.38
N GLU A 147 -0.48 21.80 -28.42
CA GLU A 147 -1.04 21.74 -29.77
C GLU A 147 -1.04 20.35 -30.38
N LYS A 148 -0.18 19.45 -29.90
CA LYS A 148 -0.14 18.06 -30.36
C LYS A 148 -1.37 17.26 -29.92
N PHE A 149 -2.11 17.73 -28.90
CA PHE A 149 -3.34 17.09 -28.43
C PHE A 149 -4.61 17.54 -29.17
N LYS A 150 -4.50 18.45 -30.15
CA LYS A 150 -5.65 19.00 -30.90
C LYS A 150 -6.50 17.92 -31.59
N ASP A 151 -5.87 16.85 -32.04
CA ASP A 151 -6.55 15.75 -32.75
C ASP A 151 -7.06 14.64 -31.83
N VAL A 152 -6.89 14.79 -30.51
CA VAL A 152 -7.38 13.82 -29.53
C VAL A 152 -8.86 14.08 -29.24
N HIS A 153 -9.71 13.16 -29.70
CA HIS A 153 -11.16 13.27 -29.52
C HIS A 153 -11.59 12.78 -28.12
N PRO A 154 -12.30 13.62 -27.34
CA PRO A 154 -12.75 13.31 -25.97
C PRO A 154 -13.62 12.06 -25.86
N SER A 155 -14.42 11.75 -26.89
CA SER A 155 -15.38 10.64 -26.88
C SER A 155 -14.76 9.27 -27.14
N LYS A 156 -13.44 9.18 -27.35
CA LYS A 156 -12.74 7.93 -27.68
C LYS A 156 -11.80 7.44 -26.60
N LEU A 157 -11.52 8.21 -25.55
CA LEU A 157 -10.57 7.77 -24.53
C LEU A 157 -11.28 6.98 -23.43
N PRO A 158 -10.85 5.74 -23.16
CA PRO A 158 -11.38 4.97 -22.05
C PRO A 158 -11.07 5.66 -20.72
N ASN A 159 -11.87 5.34 -19.70
CA ASN A 159 -11.62 5.83 -18.35
C ASN A 159 -10.39 5.09 -17.77
N PHE A 160 -9.34 5.84 -17.45
CA PHE A 160 -8.11 5.26 -16.90
C PHE A 160 -8.35 4.47 -15.61
N GLU A 161 -9.29 4.92 -14.78
CA GLU A 161 -9.65 4.23 -13.56
C GLU A 161 -10.27 2.85 -13.83
N GLU A 162 -11.13 2.74 -14.85
CA GLU A 162 -11.75 1.46 -15.21
C GLU A 162 -10.71 0.46 -15.71
N ILE A 163 -9.71 0.92 -16.49
CA ILE A 163 -8.58 0.09 -16.93
C ILE A 163 -7.77 -0.39 -15.73
N LEU A 164 -7.44 0.50 -14.78
CA LEU A 164 -6.70 0.12 -13.59
C LEU A 164 -7.49 -0.90 -12.74
N LEU A 165 -8.80 -0.73 -12.59
CA LEU A 165 -9.64 -1.68 -11.84
C LEU A 165 -9.70 -3.06 -12.51
N GLN A 166 -9.68 -3.13 -13.84
CA GLN A 166 -9.71 -4.40 -14.57
C GLN A 166 -8.37 -5.15 -14.52
N HIS A 167 -7.25 -4.42 -14.52
CA HIS A 167 -5.93 -5.02 -14.71
C HIS A 167 -5.00 -4.94 -13.48
N CYS A 168 -5.37 -4.18 -12.44
CA CYS A 168 -4.59 -4.01 -11.22
C CYS A 168 -5.42 -4.41 -9.98
N PRO A 169 -5.42 -5.70 -9.59
CA PRO A 169 -6.18 -6.20 -8.44
C PRO A 169 -5.88 -5.48 -7.12
N LEU A 170 -4.63 -5.03 -6.93
CA LEU A 170 -4.24 -4.27 -5.73
C LEU A 170 -4.78 -2.83 -5.74
N HIS A 171 -5.02 -2.24 -6.92
CA HIS A 171 -5.64 -0.92 -7.04
C HIS A 171 -7.12 -0.99 -6.68
N TRP A 172 -7.80 -2.04 -7.14
CA TRP A 172 -9.15 -2.38 -6.71
C TRP A 172 -9.23 -2.58 -5.19
N LEU A 173 -8.30 -3.37 -4.64
CA LEU A 173 -8.24 -3.62 -3.20
C LEU A 173 -8.03 -2.32 -2.42
N GLY A 174 -7.08 -1.48 -2.83
CA GLY A 174 -6.82 -0.20 -2.17
C GLY A 174 -8.07 0.70 -2.07
N ARG A 175 -8.95 0.68 -3.07
CA ARG A 175 -10.20 1.45 -3.07
C ARG A 175 -11.26 0.93 -2.11
N LEU A 176 -11.36 -0.39 -1.95
CA LEU A 176 -12.31 -1.00 -1.01
C LEU A 176 -11.86 -0.84 0.45
N VAL A 177 -10.54 -0.84 0.65
CA VAL A 177 -9.91 -0.91 1.97
C VAL A 177 -9.76 0.44 2.64
N TYR A 178 -9.37 1.47 1.86
CA TYR A 178 -9.02 2.79 2.38
C TYR A 178 -10.12 3.48 3.23
N PRO A 179 -11.43 3.31 2.96
CA PRO A 179 -12.46 3.92 3.80
C PRO A 179 -12.79 3.13 5.08
N MET A 180 -12.32 1.89 5.23
CA MET A 180 -12.79 1.01 6.31
C MET A 180 -11.81 1.05 7.49
N VAL A 181 -10.53 0.72 7.31
CA VAL A 181 -9.70 0.34 8.47
C VAL A 181 -8.83 1.48 8.98
N SER A 182 -9.27 2.17 10.04
CA SER A 182 -8.49 3.22 10.74
C SER A 182 -7.26 2.71 11.48
N ASP A 183 -7.25 1.42 11.84
CA ASP A 183 -6.27 0.83 12.78
C ASP A 183 -5.11 0.10 12.09
N VAL A 184 -5.14 -0.04 10.76
CA VAL A 184 -4.11 -0.77 10.00
C VAL A 184 -3.21 0.21 9.27
N THR A 185 -1.90 0.03 9.42
CA THR A 185 -0.93 0.89 8.75
C THR A 185 -0.87 0.58 7.25
N PRO A 186 -0.79 1.58 6.36
CA PRO A 186 -0.59 1.38 4.92
C PRO A 186 0.47 0.37 4.46
N GLY A 187 1.54 0.15 5.24
CA GLY A 187 2.52 -0.90 4.93
C GLY A 187 2.01 -2.34 5.15
N THR A 188 0.95 -2.51 5.92
CA THR A 188 0.38 -3.81 6.30
C THR A 188 -1.00 -4.07 5.68
N TYR A 189 -1.58 -3.14 4.91
CA TYR A 189 -2.89 -3.36 4.26
C TYR A 189 -2.91 -4.60 3.36
N GLY A 190 -1.88 -4.79 2.54
CA GLY A 190 -1.82 -5.97 1.66
C GLY A 190 -1.87 -7.28 2.44
N TYR A 191 -1.10 -7.37 3.53
CA TYR A 191 -1.10 -8.55 4.40
C TYR A 191 -2.39 -8.68 5.22
N TYR A 192 -2.96 -7.57 5.67
CA TYR A 192 -4.19 -7.58 6.43
C TYR A 192 -5.35 -8.15 5.61
N TRP A 193 -5.51 -7.71 4.36
CA TRP A 193 -6.62 -8.11 3.51
C TRP A 193 -6.39 -9.41 2.74
N CYS A 194 -5.17 -9.62 2.25
CA CYS A 194 -4.83 -10.80 1.46
C CYS A 194 -4.18 -11.92 2.28
N GLY A 195 -3.90 -11.68 3.56
CA GLY A 195 -3.35 -12.66 4.46
C GLY A 195 -4.42 -13.58 5.07
N PRO A 196 -4.00 -14.44 6.00
CA PRO A 196 -4.90 -15.32 6.75
C PRO A 196 -5.93 -14.54 7.58
N LEU A 197 -7.17 -15.01 7.59
CA LEU A 197 -8.23 -14.48 8.46
C LEU A 197 -7.80 -14.55 9.94
N GLY A 198 -8.15 -13.52 10.71
CA GLY A 198 -7.72 -13.38 12.10
C GLY A 198 -6.20 -13.31 12.33
N LEU A 199 -5.38 -13.24 11.28
CA LEU A 199 -3.90 -13.27 11.33
C LEU A 199 -3.33 -14.57 11.92
N TYR A 200 -4.07 -15.69 11.83
CA TYR A 200 -3.60 -17.00 12.30
C TYR A 200 -2.79 -17.75 11.24
N GLU A 201 -1.70 -18.41 11.65
CA GLU A 201 -0.96 -19.31 10.76
C GLU A 201 -1.87 -20.48 10.34
N ASN A 202 -2.08 -20.65 9.03
CA ASN A 202 -2.97 -21.63 8.38
C ASN A 202 -4.47 -21.29 8.36
N ALA A 203 -4.89 -20.09 8.75
CA ALA A 203 -6.26 -19.66 8.48
C ALA A 203 -6.46 -19.32 6.98
N PRO A 204 -7.65 -19.57 6.41
CA PRO A 204 -7.94 -19.19 5.04
C PRO A 204 -7.95 -17.68 4.87
N SER A 205 -7.73 -17.16 3.66
CA SER A 205 -7.87 -15.72 3.34
C SER A 205 -9.32 -15.32 3.02
N LEU A 206 -9.64 -14.02 3.17
CA LEU A 206 -10.92 -13.45 2.74
C LEU A 206 -11.15 -13.62 1.22
N PHE A 207 -10.07 -13.67 0.43
CA PHE A 207 -10.14 -13.83 -1.03
C PHE A 207 -10.10 -15.29 -1.51
N GLU A 208 -10.18 -16.26 -0.60
CA GLU A 208 -10.34 -17.66 -0.99
C GLU A 208 -11.72 -17.96 -1.54
N ARG A 209 -11.79 -18.99 -2.40
CA ARG A 209 -13.02 -19.45 -3.05
C ARG A 209 -14.14 -19.69 -2.03
N ARG A 210 -13.83 -20.28 -0.87
CA ARG A 210 -14.78 -20.58 0.22
C ARG A 210 -15.45 -19.32 0.76
N SER A 211 -14.64 -18.32 1.10
CA SER A 211 -15.08 -17.01 1.58
C SER A 211 -15.97 -16.33 0.55
N LEU A 212 -15.60 -16.38 -0.73
CA LEU A 212 -16.40 -15.82 -1.83
C LEU A 212 -17.73 -16.54 -2.03
N LEU A 213 -17.76 -17.87 -1.99
CA LEU A 213 -18.99 -18.65 -2.09
C LEU A 213 -19.93 -18.36 -0.93
N LEU A 214 -19.40 -18.26 0.28
CA LEU A 214 -20.17 -17.91 1.47
C LEU A 214 -20.82 -16.53 1.34
N LEU A 215 -20.04 -15.53 0.89
CA LEU A 215 -20.52 -14.17 0.66
C LEU A 215 -21.62 -14.10 -0.41
N LYS A 216 -21.65 -15.03 -1.36
CA LYS A 216 -22.76 -15.13 -2.34
C LYS A 216 -24.04 -15.71 -1.75
N LYS A 217 -23.95 -16.55 -0.71
CA LYS A 217 -25.09 -17.26 -0.11
C LYS A 217 -25.72 -16.53 1.06
N ILE A 218 -24.97 -15.66 1.71
CA ILE A 218 -25.45 -14.84 2.83
C ILE A 218 -26.20 -13.61 2.32
N SER A 219 -27.36 -13.33 2.92
CA SER A 219 -28.07 -12.07 2.65
C SER A 219 -27.47 -10.92 3.46
N PHE A 220 -27.67 -9.69 2.99
CA PHE A 220 -27.20 -8.49 3.70
C PHE A 220 -27.76 -8.39 5.14
N GLY A 221 -29.02 -8.79 5.35
CA GLY A 221 -29.64 -8.80 6.68
C GLY A 221 -29.00 -9.82 7.62
N GLU A 222 -28.76 -11.04 7.13
CA GLU A 222 -28.07 -12.08 7.89
C GLU A 222 -26.64 -11.68 8.23
N PHE A 223 -25.94 -11.04 7.27
CA PHE A 223 -24.60 -10.50 7.49
C PHE A 223 -24.59 -9.49 8.64
N ALA A 224 -25.50 -8.51 8.61
CA ALA A 224 -25.59 -7.48 9.65
C ALA A 224 -25.92 -8.08 11.04
N LEU A 225 -26.80 -9.09 11.11
CA LEU A 225 -27.15 -9.77 12.36
C LEU A 225 -25.98 -10.58 12.93
N LEU A 226 -25.25 -11.30 12.09
CA LEU A 226 -24.07 -12.07 12.51
C LEU A 226 -22.93 -11.15 12.98
N GLU A 227 -22.70 -10.04 12.27
CA GLU A 227 -21.72 -9.03 12.64
C GLU A 227 -22.06 -8.36 13.99
N ASP A 228 -23.31 -7.94 14.16
CA ASP A 228 -23.81 -7.35 15.42
C ASP A 228 -23.76 -8.37 16.57
N GLY A 229 -24.06 -9.63 16.28
CA GLY A 229 -23.97 -10.75 17.21
C GLY A 229 -22.57 -10.96 17.79
N LEU A 230 -21.54 -10.82 16.95
CA LEU A 230 -20.15 -10.86 17.40
C LEU A 230 -19.78 -9.64 18.23
N LYS A 231 -20.15 -8.44 17.78
CA LYS A 231 -19.88 -7.18 18.51
C LYS A 231 -20.50 -7.18 19.90
N LYS A 232 -21.70 -7.77 20.05
CA LYS A 232 -22.44 -7.85 21.32
C LYS A 232 -22.15 -9.12 22.12
N ASN A 233 -21.27 -9.99 21.64
CA ASN A 233 -20.96 -11.29 22.25
C ASN A 233 -22.21 -12.19 22.46
N THR A 234 -23.14 -12.14 21.52
CA THR A 234 -24.39 -12.92 21.51
C THR A 234 -24.39 -14.04 20.47
N TRP A 235 -23.22 -14.43 19.96
CA TRP A 235 -23.03 -15.47 18.93
C TRP A 235 -23.77 -16.78 19.23
N SER A 236 -23.86 -17.15 20.52
CA SER A 236 -24.55 -18.36 21.01
C SER A 236 -26.07 -18.22 21.16
N SER A 237 -26.66 -17.10 20.78
CA SER A 237 -28.12 -16.91 20.82
C SER A 237 -28.83 -17.86 19.87
N SER A 238 -30.03 -18.32 20.24
CA SER A 238 -30.80 -19.27 19.43
C SER A 238 -31.10 -18.78 18.02
N GLU A 239 -31.34 -17.46 17.88
CA GLU A 239 -31.57 -16.81 16.60
C GLU A 239 -30.34 -16.90 15.68
N LEU A 240 -29.15 -16.55 16.18
CA LEU A 240 -27.93 -16.60 15.39
C LEU A 240 -27.48 -18.04 15.12
N VAL A 241 -27.70 -18.98 16.05
CA VAL A 241 -27.49 -20.42 15.80
C VAL A 241 -28.34 -20.87 14.63
N GLN A 242 -29.62 -20.48 14.58
CA GLN A 242 -30.53 -20.88 13.51
C GLN A 242 -30.12 -20.28 12.16
N ILE A 243 -29.70 -19.01 12.12
CA ILE A 243 -29.15 -18.38 10.91
C ILE A 243 -27.92 -19.12 10.40
N ARG A 244 -26.98 -19.47 11.30
CA ARG A 244 -25.75 -20.20 10.94
C ARG A 244 -26.04 -21.62 10.43
N GLN A 245 -26.96 -22.35 11.04
CA GLN A 245 -27.39 -23.67 10.56
C GLN A 245 -28.09 -23.62 9.19
N ASN A 246 -28.94 -22.61 8.97
CA ASN A 246 -29.57 -22.40 7.67
C ASN A 246 -28.54 -22.02 6.59
N LEU A 247 -27.52 -21.23 6.96
CA LEU A 247 -26.44 -20.86 6.05
C LEU A 247 -25.54 -22.06 5.72
N PHE A 248 -25.21 -22.90 6.71
CA PHE A 248 -24.49 -24.18 6.51
C PHE A 248 -25.22 -25.05 5.48
N THR A 249 -26.53 -25.24 5.67
CA THR A 249 -27.35 -26.05 4.77
C THR A 249 -27.35 -25.48 3.34
N ARG A 250 -27.48 -24.16 3.18
CA ARG A 250 -27.44 -23.49 1.86
C ARG A 250 -26.07 -23.55 1.21
N TYR A 251 -25.01 -23.44 1.99
CA TYR A 251 -23.64 -23.45 1.50
C TYR A 251 -23.28 -24.82 0.90
N TYR A 252 -23.69 -25.92 1.55
CA TYR A 252 -23.40 -27.28 1.10
C TYR A 252 -24.47 -27.89 0.17
N ALA A 253 -25.55 -27.16 -0.13
CA ALA A 253 -26.58 -27.63 -1.06
C ALA A 253 -26.08 -27.68 -2.52
N ASP A 254 -25.18 -26.76 -2.91
CA ASP A 254 -24.61 -26.69 -4.27
C ASP A 254 -23.29 -27.48 -4.36
N LYS A 255 -23.42 -28.80 -4.54
CA LYS A 255 -22.28 -29.72 -4.67
C LYS A 255 -21.40 -29.48 -5.90
N GLU A 256 -21.87 -28.71 -6.88
CA GLU A 256 -21.10 -28.38 -8.09
C GLU A 256 -20.06 -27.27 -7.86
N GLU A 257 -20.26 -26.40 -6.86
CA GLU A 257 -19.37 -25.27 -6.59
C GLU A 257 -18.35 -25.53 -5.47
N VAL A 258 -18.53 -26.60 -4.68
CA VAL A 258 -17.75 -26.97 -3.48
C VAL A 258 -16.90 -28.21 -3.77
N ASP A 259 -15.59 -28.16 -3.48
CA ASP A 259 -14.70 -29.31 -3.70
C ASP A 259 -15.12 -30.52 -2.84
N GLU A 260 -14.95 -31.75 -3.36
CA GLU A 260 -15.29 -33.00 -2.64
C GLU A 260 -14.60 -33.11 -1.27
N ALA A 261 -13.43 -32.51 -1.11
CA ALA A 261 -12.71 -32.45 0.17
C ALA A 261 -13.38 -31.50 1.19
N GLU A 262 -14.08 -30.46 0.73
CA GLU A 262 -14.82 -29.50 1.56
C GLU A 262 -16.22 -30.01 1.93
N LEU A 263 -16.82 -30.86 1.10
CA LEU A 263 -18.10 -31.52 1.35
C LEU A 263 -18.12 -32.43 2.59
N ASN A 264 -16.94 -32.75 3.15
CA ASN A 264 -16.77 -33.52 4.39
C ASN A 264 -16.57 -32.66 5.64
N ALA A 265 -16.66 -31.33 5.54
CA ALA A 265 -16.47 -30.43 6.68
C ALA A 265 -17.69 -30.47 7.63
N ASP A 266 -17.41 -30.65 8.92
CA ASP A 266 -18.41 -30.61 9.98
C ASP A 266 -18.88 -29.16 10.24
N TYR A 267 -20.09 -29.01 10.79
CA TYR A 267 -20.69 -27.73 11.15
C TYR A 267 -19.75 -26.88 12.03
N GLU A 268 -18.96 -27.50 12.92
CA GLU A 268 -17.98 -26.78 13.75
C GLU A 268 -16.89 -26.07 12.95
N GLN A 269 -16.42 -26.68 11.85
CA GLN A 269 -15.40 -26.07 10.99
C GLN A 269 -16.00 -24.90 10.20
N PHE A 270 -17.23 -25.06 9.72
CA PHE A 270 -17.97 -24.01 9.05
C PHE A 270 -18.26 -22.83 10.00
N ASP A 271 -18.65 -23.12 11.24
CA ASP A 271 -18.91 -22.11 12.25
C ASP A 271 -17.65 -21.34 12.64
N SER A 272 -16.53 -22.06 12.78
CA SER A 272 -15.22 -21.46 13.03
C SER A 272 -14.81 -20.51 11.89
N LEU A 273 -15.04 -20.91 10.64
CA LEU A 273 -14.78 -20.06 9.48
C LEU A 273 -15.64 -18.80 9.48
N LEU A 274 -16.95 -18.94 9.73
CA LEU A 274 -17.86 -17.80 9.88
C LEU A 274 -17.36 -16.85 10.96
N HIS A 275 -17.07 -17.37 12.15
CA HIS A 275 -16.55 -16.58 13.25
C HIS A 275 -15.26 -15.85 12.86
N LEU A 276 -14.33 -16.50 12.15
CA LEU A 276 -13.10 -15.88 11.65
C LEU A 276 -13.36 -14.76 10.63
N ILE A 277 -14.29 -14.96 9.69
CA ILE A 277 -14.64 -13.96 8.67
C ILE A 277 -15.22 -12.70 9.32
N PHE A 278 -16.14 -12.85 10.27
CA PHE A 278 -16.79 -11.72 10.92
C PHE A 278 -15.96 -11.10 12.06
N SER A 279 -15.01 -11.83 12.64
CA SER A 279 -14.03 -11.28 13.59
C SER A 279 -12.84 -10.62 12.92
N HIS A 280 -12.59 -10.94 11.64
CA HIS A 280 -11.68 -10.18 10.80
C HIS A 280 -12.28 -8.79 10.63
N LYS A 281 -11.68 -7.79 11.28
CA LYS A 281 -12.22 -6.41 11.40
C LYS A 281 -12.57 -5.83 10.02
N LEU A 282 -13.83 -5.96 9.62
CA LEU A 282 -14.47 -5.22 8.54
C LEU A 282 -15.10 -3.95 9.14
N SER A 283 -14.32 -3.17 9.88
CA SER A 283 -14.70 -1.82 10.29
C SER A 283 -14.16 -0.85 9.26
#